data_AF-A0A3N1JVJ0-F1
#
_entry.id   AF-A0A3N1JVJ0-F1
#
_cell.length_a   1.000
_cell.length_b   1.000
_cell.length_c   1.000
_cell.angle_alpha   90.00
_cell.angle_beta   90.00
_cell.angle_gamma   90.00
#
_symmetry.space_group_name_H-M   'P 1'
#
loop_
_entity.id
_entity.type
_entity.pdbx_description
1 polymer ?
#
loop_
_entity_poly.entity_id
_entity_poly.type
_entity_poly.pdbx_seq_one_letter_code
_entity_poly.pdbx_strand_id
1 'polypeptide(L)'
;MLIRILRGLRARDDERGVALAAVIGLGAVLMIVLSLVVATATSGATKATTDTNYNKAIAAAYAGLSDYQGRLAADNAYVNYGVRTAFSATSTFTADSTNKAFGVATNGTWASVVGSTDQFYRYEVDNSDYATTGKVRLRVTGKAGSTTRTIVVDLRGDGFVNYLYFTNYESQDPSLTGAGCTSNHRNDSDWTSSSCEAVTFASGDTLDGPVRTNDVITACGATFNSTVQDTGPADFFYTSKATSVDSACRSSTTFKGGKISTVGTLPMPSTNANMKQEARTDITDKVAKPGCIYTGPTSITFLAGGKMRVVSPWTLKTQLQGTASGAITGGTENSALCGSVADLHGSGAVIPTLPSNLVYVQSVPSTVGDPNYWASSATPSGTVNGTVTSGSPVYCQQNVQTTTTTYDGRGRPVTTTSSSSDYGNGLGYPLTSEFTGTRGDAGYYGCRSGDAFVSGSFGGQMTLAAENFLYVTGNIIYQNGRTSDDMLGLVGQKAVSVYNPVSCSSYSNTSKTACNTGSTSYSSNLAATKNIEIDAAVASNLGTFNVQNYQYGSNLGTLTIYGSIAQQFRGAVRSQYTNGLLTAYAKAYGYDTRLKTSAPPKFLQPVSTTYGVTTETESATAFRADGTPTGK
;
A
#
# COMPACT_ATOMS: atom_id res chain seq x y z
N MET A 1 -26.92 -75.73 -29.10
CA MET A 1 -26.18 -76.41 -30.18
C MET A 1 -25.08 -77.36 -29.67
N LEU A 2 -24.82 -77.44 -28.34
CA LEU A 2 -23.79 -78.30 -27.74
C LEU A 2 -24.24 -79.76 -27.44
N ILE A 3 -25.55 -80.04 -27.50
CA ILE A 3 -26.14 -81.32 -27.04
C ILE A 3 -26.07 -82.43 -28.11
N ARG A 4 -25.83 -82.09 -29.39
CA ARG A 4 -25.75 -83.08 -30.49
C ARG A 4 -24.36 -83.70 -30.72
N ILE A 5 -23.31 -83.15 -30.10
CA ILE A 5 -21.92 -83.66 -30.28
C ILE A 5 -21.61 -84.80 -29.30
N LEU A 6 -22.38 -84.97 -28.23
CA LEU A 6 -22.12 -85.96 -27.17
C LEU A 6 -22.63 -87.39 -27.45
N ARG A 7 -23.30 -87.66 -28.58
CA ARG A 7 -23.81 -89.01 -28.93
C ARG A 7 -22.92 -89.82 -29.88
N GLY A 8 -21.84 -89.25 -30.42
CA GLY A 8 -20.95 -89.92 -31.38
C GLY A 8 -19.74 -90.65 -30.78
N LEU A 9 -19.51 -90.57 -29.48
CA LEU A 9 -18.25 -91.04 -28.84
C LEU A 9 -18.42 -92.33 -28.00
N ARG A 10 -19.48 -93.10 -28.22
CA ARG A 10 -19.75 -94.34 -27.47
C ARG A 10 -19.62 -95.59 -28.35
N ALA A 11 -18.45 -95.77 -28.96
CA ALA A 11 -18.02 -97.04 -29.54
C ALA A 11 -16.54 -96.98 -29.91
N ARG A 12 -15.65 -96.91 -28.91
CA ARG A 12 -14.24 -97.34 -28.98
C ARG A 12 -13.65 -97.22 -27.58
N ASP A 13 -13.29 -98.35 -27.00
CA ASP A 13 -12.51 -98.47 -25.77
C ASP A 13 -11.12 -97.89 -25.98
N ASP A 14 -10.98 -96.59 -25.70
CA ASP A 14 -9.71 -95.96 -25.37
C ASP A 14 -9.97 -94.82 -24.38
N GLU A 15 -9.86 -95.12 -23.08
CA GLU A 15 -9.94 -94.15 -21.98
C GLU A 15 -8.82 -93.09 -22.01
N ARG A 16 -7.98 -93.08 -23.05
CA ARG A 16 -6.88 -92.12 -23.24
C ARG A 16 -7.31 -90.79 -23.86
N GLY A 17 -8.50 -90.70 -24.48
CA GLY A 17 -8.96 -89.48 -25.19
C GLY A 17 -9.77 -88.50 -24.34
N VAL A 18 -10.58 -88.98 -23.39
CA VAL A 18 -11.46 -88.12 -22.56
C VAL A 18 -10.69 -87.43 -21.44
N ALA A 19 -9.70 -88.11 -20.85
CA ALA A 19 -8.79 -87.51 -19.87
C ALA A 19 -8.00 -86.33 -20.47
N LEU A 20 -7.54 -86.46 -21.72
CA LEU A 20 -6.84 -85.39 -22.42
C LEU A 20 -7.74 -84.16 -22.65
N ALA A 21 -8.98 -84.36 -23.11
CA ALA A 21 -9.92 -83.27 -23.34
C ALA A 21 -10.37 -82.56 -22.03
N ALA A 22 -10.54 -83.32 -20.95
CA ALA A 22 -10.86 -82.76 -19.63
C ALA A 22 -9.70 -81.94 -19.04
N VAL A 23 -8.46 -82.42 -19.18
CA VAL A 23 -7.26 -81.72 -18.72
C VAL A 23 -7.00 -80.46 -19.56
N ILE A 24 -7.22 -80.51 -20.88
CA ILE A 24 -7.12 -79.33 -21.74
C ILE A 24 -8.24 -78.32 -21.42
N GLY A 25 -9.46 -78.77 -21.14
CA GLY A 25 -10.58 -77.91 -20.75
C GLY A 25 -10.37 -77.22 -19.40
N LEU A 26 -9.97 -77.98 -18.37
CA LEU A 26 -9.61 -77.43 -17.05
C LEU A 26 -8.38 -76.53 -17.13
N GLY A 27 -7.36 -76.92 -17.89
CA GLY A 27 -6.16 -76.13 -18.15
C GLY A 27 -6.48 -74.81 -18.86
N ALA A 28 -7.35 -74.82 -19.87
CA ALA A 28 -7.79 -73.61 -20.57
C ALA A 28 -8.57 -72.67 -19.65
N VAL A 29 -9.48 -73.20 -18.81
CA VAL A 29 -10.22 -72.40 -17.83
C VAL A 29 -9.29 -71.80 -16.77
N LEU A 30 -8.34 -72.58 -16.26
CA LEU A 30 -7.31 -72.07 -15.32
C LEU A 30 -6.46 -70.96 -15.95
N MET A 31 -6.06 -71.11 -17.22
CA MET A 31 -5.29 -70.09 -17.93
C MET A 31 -6.10 -68.80 -18.19
N ILE A 32 -7.40 -68.94 -18.51
CA ILE A 32 -8.31 -67.78 -18.65
C ILE A 32 -8.48 -67.07 -17.29
N VAL A 33 -8.66 -67.81 -16.21
CA VAL A 33 -8.80 -67.21 -14.87
C VAL A 33 -7.49 -66.55 -14.43
N LEU A 34 -6.35 -67.19 -14.62
CA LEU A 34 -5.03 -66.62 -14.31
C LEU A 34 -4.75 -65.36 -15.13
N SER A 35 -5.05 -65.36 -16.42
CA SER A 35 -4.89 -64.17 -17.26
C SER A 35 -5.83 -63.04 -16.84
N LEU A 36 -7.07 -63.32 -16.43
CA LEU A 36 -7.99 -62.30 -15.91
C LEU A 36 -7.48 -61.70 -14.59
N VAL A 37 -6.97 -62.53 -13.68
CA VAL A 37 -6.40 -62.08 -12.39
C VAL A 37 -5.16 -61.23 -12.63
N VAL A 38 -4.27 -61.62 -13.55
CA VAL A 38 -3.10 -60.81 -13.92
C VAL A 38 -3.54 -59.50 -14.58
N ALA A 39 -4.50 -59.52 -15.49
CA ALA A 39 -4.99 -58.31 -16.17
C ALA A 39 -5.69 -57.33 -15.19
N THR A 40 -6.51 -57.84 -14.28
CA THR A 40 -7.20 -57.04 -13.25
C THR A 40 -6.22 -56.52 -12.19
N ALA A 41 -5.23 -57.32 -11.77
CA ALA A 41 -4.18 -56.86 -10.87
C ALA A 41 -3.28 -55.79 -11.53
N THR A 42 -2.94 -55.97 -12.82
CA THR A 42 -2.12 -55.00 -13.56
C THR A 42 -2.86 -53.68 -13.77
N SER A 43 -4.15 -53.74 -14.14
CA SER A 43 -4.99 -52.54 -14.28
C SER A 43 -5.29 -51.86 -12.94
N GLY A 44 -5.46 -52.62 -11.86
CA GLY A 44 -5.54 -52.08 -10.50
C GLY A 44 -4.26 -51.38 -10.05
N ALA A 45 -3.10 -51.97 -10.34
CA ALA A 45 -1.79 -51.40 -10.00
C ALA A 45 -1.48 -50.13 -10.81
N THR A 46 -1.81 -50.10 -12.11
CA THR A 46 -1.65 -48.89 -12.93
C THR A 46 -2.60 -47.80 -12.45
N LYS A 47 -3.87 -48.13 -12.14
CA LYS A 47 -4.84 -47.18 -11.59
C LYS A 47 -4.39 -46.61 -10.25
N ALA A 48 -3.94 -47.44 -9.31
CA ALA A 48 -3.43 -47.00 -8.01
C ALA A 48 -2.19 -46.09 -8.15
N THR A 49 -1.29 -46.42 -9.09
CA THR A 49 -0.13 -45.58 -9.41
C THR A 49 -0.56 -44.24 -10.00
N THR A 50 -1.53 -44.23 -10.91
CA THR A 50 -2.08 -43.00 -11.48
C THR A 50 -2.75 -42.13 -10.41
N ASP A 51 -3.56 -42.71 -9.53
CA ASP A 51 -4.22 -41.95 -8.45
C ASP A 51 -3.21 -41.39 -7.44
N THR A 52 -2.16 -42.16 -7.14
CA THR A 52 -1.03 -41.69 -6.32
C THR A 52 -0.29 -40.54 -7.00
N ASN A 53 0.04 -40.68 -8.29
CA ASN A 53 0.71 -39.64 -9.06
C ASN A 53 -0.16 -38.40 -9.24
N TYR A 54 -1.47 -38.55 -9.31
CA TYR A 54 -2.42 -37.44 -9.38
C TYR A 54 -2.35 -36.55 -8.13
N ASN A 55 -2.36 -37.17 -6.94
CA ASN A 55 -2.22 -36.47 -5.66
C ASN A 55 -0.82 -35.86 -5.49
N LYS A 56 0.23 -36.58 -5.90
CA LYS A 56 1.61 -36.06 -5.89
C LYS A 56 1.80 -34.88 -6.84
N ALA A 57 1.19 -34.92 -8.01
CA ALA A 57 1.32 -33.85 -9.00
C ALA A 57 0.68 -32.54 -8.53
N ILE A 58 -0.45 -32.57 -7.82
CA ILE A 58 -1.03 -31.35 -7.24
C ILE A 58 -0.21 -30.83 -6.05
N ALA A 59 0.31 -31.72 -5.19
CA ALA A 59 1.22 -31.33 -4.12
C ALA A 59 2.51 -30.67 -4.66
N ALA A 60 3.04 -31.18 -5.77
CA ALA A 60 4.17 -30.57 -6.46
C ALA A 60 3.85 -29.17 -7.01
N ALA A 61 2.61 -28.94 -7.48
CA ALA A 61 2.18 -27.61 -7.92
C ALA A 61 2.14 -26.62 -6.74
N TYR A 62 1.65 -27.01 -5.56
CA TYR A 62 1.72 -26.17 -4.36
C TYR A 62 3.16 -25.90 -3.90
N ALA A 63 4.05 -26.89 -4.01
CA ALA A 63 5.47 -26.67 -3.73
C ALA A 63 6.09 -25.62 -4.67
N GLY A 64 5.70 -25.59 -5.95
CA GLY A 64 6.12 -24.56 -6.89
C GLY A 64 5.55 -23.18 -6.60
N LEU A 65 4.31 -23.11 -6.09
CA LEU A 65 3.71 -21.88 -5.58
C LEU A 65 4.52 -21.33 -4.40
N SER A 66 4.85 -22.17 -3.42
CA SER A 66 5.64 -21.78 -2.26
C SER A 66 7.07 -21.36 -2.62
N ASP A 67 7.72 -22.01 -3.59
CA ASP A 67 9.03 -21.58 -4.12
C ASP A 67 8.95 -20.14 -4.68
N TYR A 68 7.96 -19.86 -5.52
CA TYR A 68 7.80 -18.53 -6.11
C TYR A 68 7.46 -17.46 -5.06
N GLN A 69 6.57 -17.77 -4.09
CA GLN A 69 6.29 -16.88 -2.96
C GLN A 69 7.54 -16.61 -2.12
N GLY A 70 8.39 -17.61 -1.89
CA GLY A 70 9.64 -17.45 -1.15
C GLY A 70 10.64 -16.54 -1.87
N ARG A 71 10.74 -16.66 -3.19
CA ARG A 71 11.59 -15.77 -4.03
C ARG A 71 11.08 -14.34 -4.00
N LEU A 72 9.76 -14.17 -4.13
CA LEU A 72 9.12 -12.86 -4.04
C LEU A 72 9.26 -12.21 -2.66
N ALA A 73 9.24 -12.99 -1.58
CA ALA A 73 9.45 -12.50 -0.23
C ALA A 73 10.90 -12.06 0.03
N ALA A 74 11.87 -12.73 -0.62
CA ALA A 74 13.28 -12.38 -0.57
C ALA A 74 13.64 -11.17 -1.44
N ASP A 75 12.98 -11.03 -2.60
CA ASP A 75 13.14 -9.91 -3.53
C ASP A 75 11.79 -9.55 -4.15
N ASN A 76 11.22 -8.40 -3.76
CA ASN A 76 9.96 -7.93 -4.32
C ASN A 76 10.04 -7.64 -5.83
N ALA A 77 11.24 -7.35 -6.37
CA ALA A 77 11.44 -7.17 -7.81
C ALA A 77 11.41 -8.49 -8.60
N TYR A 78 11.31 -9.64 -7.90
CA TYR A 78 11.32 -10.96 -8.51
C TYR A 78 10.14 -11.20 -9.49
N VAL A 79 9.07 -10.40 -9.38
CA VAL A 79 7.97 -10.34 -10.36
C VAL A 79 8.43 -10.04 -11.79
N ASN A 80 9.61 -9.45 -11.97
CA ASN A 80 10.19 -9.15 -13.28
C ASN A 80 10.99 -10.31 -13.86
N TYR A 81 11.12 -11.43 -13.16
CA TYR A 81 11.76 -12.63 -13.67
C TYR A 81 10.73 -13.64 -14.13
N GLY A 82 10.94 -14.17 -15.33
CA GLY A 82 9.99 -15.06 -15.98
C GLY A 82 10.39 -15.39 -17.41
N VAL A 83 9.53 -16.15 -18.08
CA VAL A 83 9.64 -16.44 -19.50
C VAL A 83 8.32 -16.11 -20.16
N ARG A 84 8.38 -15.44 -21.31
CA ARG A 84 7.18 -15.09 -22.08
C ARG A 84 6.56 -16.35 -22.68
N THR A 85 5.29 -16.57 -22.38
CA THR A 85 4.45 -17.62 -22.97
C THR A 85 3.12 -17.02 -23.42
N ALA A 86 2.20 -17.86 -23.92
CA ALA A 86 0.83 -17.44 -24.21
C ALA A 86 0.09 -16.93 -22.94
N PHE A 87 0.45 -17.44 -21.76
CA PHE A 87 -0.13 -17.00 -20.48
C PHE A 87 0.33 -15.60 -20.08
N SER A 88 1.53 -15.20 -20.52
CA SER A 88 2.18 -13.96 -20.14
C SER A 88 2.48 -13.08 -21.36
N ALA A 89 1.58 -13.11 -22.34
CA ALA A 89 1.82 -12.59 -23.69
C ALA A 89 2.19 -11.11 -23.72
N THR A 90 1.74 -10.32 -22.74
CA THR A 90 2.01 -8.88 -22.59
C THR A 90 3.09 -8.56 -21.55
N SER A 91 3.54 -9.55 -20.79
CA SER A 91 4.54 -9.39 -19.73
C SER A 91 5.96 -9.23 -20.27
N THR A 92 6.78 -8.40 -19.61
CA THR A 92 8.20 -8.22 -19.92
C THR A 92 9.03 -8.79 -18.79
N PHE A 93 10.06 -9.58 -19.12
CA PHE A 93 10.87 -10.30 -18.14
C PHE A 93 12.37 -10.18 -18.37
N THR A 94 13.11 -10.19 -17.26
CA THR A 94 14.54 -10.49 -17.19
C THR A 94 14.71 -12.01 -17.07
N ALA A 95 15.69 -12.57 -17.79
CA ALA A 95 15.98 -14.00 -17.71
C ALA A 95 16.65 -14.36 -16.37
N ASP A 96 16.18 -15.43 -15.74
CA ASP A 96 16.84 -16.09 -14.61
C ASP A 96 17.21 -17.53 -15.04
N SER A 97 18.45 -17.71 -15.47
CA SER A 97 18.96 -19.02 -15.93
C SER A 97 19.19 -20.01 -14.78
N THR A 98 19.20 -19.55 -13.53
CA THR A 98 19.38 -20.41 -12.35
C THR A 98 18.08 -21.10 -11.94
N ASN A 99 16.95 -20.47 -12.26
CA ASN A 99 15.64 -20.98 -11.92
C ASN A 99 15.11 -22.00 -12.94
N LYS A 100 15.22 -23.28 -12.58
CA LYS A 100 14.77 -24.40 -13.41
C LYS A 100 13.24 -24.46 -13.60
N ALA A 101 12.46 -23.73 -12.81
CA ALA A 101 11.00 -23.74 -12.93
C ALA A 101 10.49 -22.96 -14.16
N PHE A 102 11.31 -22.09 -14.76
CA PHE A 102 10.99 -21.32 -15.97
C PHE A 102 11.19 -22.09 -17.29
N GLY A 103 11.52 -23.38 -17.23
CA GLY A 103 11.79 -24.21 -18.41
C GLY A 103 10.56 -24.57 -19.25
N VAL A 104 9.80 -23.60 -19.77
CA VAL A 104 8.49 -23.79 -20.42
C VAL A 104 8.51 -24.42 -21.82
N ALA A 105 9.67 -24.71 -22.39
CA ALA A 105 9.80 -25.37 -23.68
C ALA A 105 9.61 -26.91 -23.58
N THR A 106 9.36 -27.54 -24.74
CA THR A 106 9.45 -29.00 -24.91
C THR A 106 10.83 -29.49 -24.46
N ASN A 107 10.89 -30.51 -23.60
CA ASN A 107 12.12 -30.97 -22.93
C ASN A 107 12.85 -29.92 -22.07
N GLY A 108 12.18 -28.81 -21.72
CA GLY A 108 12.73 -27.82 -20.81
C GLY A 108 13.00 -28.37 -19.40
N THR A 109 13.62 -27.57 -18.57
CA THR A 109 13.90 -27.94 -17.17
C THR A 109 12.63 -28.00 -16.34
N TRP A 110 12.60 -28.90 -15.35
CA TRP A 110 11.63 -28.87 -14.25
C TRP A 110 12.41 -28.66 -12.95
N ALA A 111 11.85 -27.87 -12.04
CA ALA A 111 12.41 -27.75 -10.69
C ALA A 111 11.95 -28.94 -9.84
N SER A 112 12.82 -29.47 -8.99
CA SER A 112 12.51 -30.58 -8.09
C SER A 112 11.88 -30.09 -6.80
N VAL A 113 10.89 -30.82 -6.27
CA VAL A 113 10.38 -30.60 -4.91
C VAL A 113 11.45 -31.04 -3.91
N VAL A 114 11.80 -30.16 -2.97
CA VAL A 114 12.82 -30.45 -1.94
C VAL A 114 12.38 -31.67 -1.12
N GLY A 115 13.28 -32.64 -0.95
CA GLY A 115 12.99 -33.88 -0.23
C GLY A 115 12.24 -34.95 -1.05
N SER A 116 11.99 -34.73 -2.34
CA SER A 116 11.41 -35.72 -3.26
C SER A 116 12.34 -36.01 -4.44
N THR A 117 12.28 -37.25 -4.95
CA THR A 117 12.99 -37.68 -6.16
C THR A 117 12.06 -37.83 -7.37
N ASP A 118 10.74 -37.78 -7.17
CA ASP A 118 9.71 -38.10 -8.17
C ASP A 118 8.71 -36.97 -8.45
N GLN A 119 8.82 -35.85 -7.74
CA GLN A 119 7.94 -34.69 -7.86
C GLN A 119 8.69 -33.46 -8.37
N PHE A 120 8.07 -32.81 -9.35
CA PHE A 120 8.65 -31.66 -10.03
C PHE A 120 7.61 -30.59 -10.34
N TYR A 121 8.03 -29.35 -10.53
CA TYR A 121 7.15 -28.24 -10.89
C TYR A 121 7.76 -27.28 -11.91
N ARG A 122 6.88 -26.51 -12.54
CA ARG A 122 7.16 -25.36 -13.39
C ARG A 122 6.13 -24.28 -13.13
N TYR A 123 6.49 -23.04 -13.44
CA TYR A 123 5.51 -21.96 -13.40
C TYR A 123 5.71 -20.95 -14.52
N GLU A 124 4.57 -20.38 -14.94
CA GLU A 124 4.49 -19.23 -15.82
C GLU A 124 3.99 -18.05 -15.01
N VAL A 125 4.67 -16.92 -15.15
CA VAL A 125 4.37 -15.67 -14.45
C VAL A 125 3.73 -14.73 -15.45
N ASP A 126 2.67 -14.03 -15.08
CA ASP A 126 2.09 -12.90 -15.78
C ASP A 126 2.09 -11.68 -14.85
N ASN A 127 2.94 -10.70 -15.17
CA ASN A 127 3.14 -9.47 -14.43
C ASN A 127 2.52 -8.25 -15.13
N SER A 128 1.71 -8.46 -16.18
CA SER A 128 1.17 -7.38 -17.02
C SER A 128 0.34 -6.37 -16.23
N ASP A 129 -0.41 -6.83 -15.24
CA ASP A 129 -1.21 -6.00 -14.34
C ASP A 129 -0.47 -5.61 -13.05
N TYR A 130 0.78 -6.07 -12.85
CA TYR A 130 1.51 -5.82 -11.59
C TYR A 130 1.77 -4.34 -11.36
N ALA A 131 2.17 -3.62 -12.42
CA ALA A 131 2.45 -2.19 -12.35
C ALA A 131 1.21 -1.35 -11.98
N THR A 132 0.01 -1.80 -12.32
CA THR A 132 -1.24 -1.06 -12.12
C THR A 132 -2.02 -1.52 -10.89
N THR A 133 -1.88 -2.78 -10.48
CA THR A 133 -2.71 -3.37 -9.42
C THR A 133 -1.92 -3.95 -8.26
N GLY A 134 -0.60 -4.13 -8.40
CA GLY A 134 0.26 -4.82 -7.43
C GLY A 134 0.05 -6.34 -7.36
N LYS A 135 -0.69 -6.90 -8.32
CA LYS A 135 -0.99 -8.32 -8.41
C LYS A 135 -0.11 -8.98 -9.47
N VAL A 136 0.47 -10.14 -9.14
CA VAL A 136 1.16 -11.00 -10.10
C VAL A 136 0.37 -12.28 -10.25
N ARG A 137 0.06 -12.67 -11.49
CA ARG A 137 -0.69 -13.89 -11.77
C ARG A 137 0.30 -15.01 -12.09
N LEU A 138 0.12 -16.16 -11.46
CA LEU A 138 1.03 -17.30 -11.55
C LEU A 138 0.25 -18.54 -11.97
N ARG A 139 0.76 -19.28 -12.96
CA ARG A 139 0.25 -20.59 -13.34
C ARG A 139 1.29 -21.64 -13.04
N VAL A 140 1.03 -22.49 -12.05
CA VAL A 140 1.98 -23.51 -11.58
C VAL A 140 1.51 -24.88 -12.03
N THR A 141 2.39 -25.63 -12.70
CA THR A 141 2.14 -27.02 -13.09
C THR A 141 3.09 -27.93 -12.32
N GLY A 142 2.52 -28.88 -11.57
CA GLY A 142 3.24 -29.95 -10.90
C GLY A 142 3.18 -31.26 -11.70
N LYS A 143 4.19 -32.10 -11.53
CA LYS A 143 4.40 -33.36 -12.24
C LYS A 143 4.84 -34.45 -11.28
N ALA A 144 4.23 -35.63 -11.41
CA ALA A 144 4.69 -36.88 -10.83
C ALA A 144 4.52 -38.02 -11.85
N GLY A 145 5.61 -38.68 -12.22
CA GLY A 145 5.62 -39.64 -13.32
C GLY A 145 5.15 -39.02 -14.64
N SER A 146 4.10 -39.60 -15.25
CA SER A 146 3.45 -39.10 -16.46
C SER A 146 2.24 -38.18 -16.20
N THR A 147 1.88 -37.97 -14.92
CA THR A 147 0.71 -37.18 -14.54
C THR A 147 1.12 -35.74 -14.23
N THR A 148 0.35 -34.77 -14.72
CA THR A 148 0.52 -33.35 -14.44
C THR A 148 -0.78 -32.72 -13.92
N ARG A 149 -0.66 -31.67 -13.12
CA ARG A 149 -1.77 -30.91 -12.51
C ARG A 149 -1.40 -29.43 -12.51
N THR A 150 -2.36 -28.54 -12.78
CA THR A 150 -2.09 -27.10 -12.88
C THR A 150 -3.03 -26.31 -11.99
N ILE A 151 -2.47 -25.35 -11.26
CA ILE A 151 -3.21 -24.31 -10.53
C ILE A 151 -2.88 -22.95 -11.14
N VAL A 152 -3.85 -22.05 -11.13
CA VAL A 152 -3.67 -20.64 -11.44
C VAL A 152 -4.00 -19.86 -10.18
N VAL A 153 -3.07 -19.01 -9.76
CA VAL A 153 -3.17 -18.23 -8.53
C VAL A 153 -2.82 -16.78 -8.81
N ASP A 154 -3.51 -15.88 -8.13
CA ASP A 154 -3.17 -14.47 -8.12
C ASP A 154 -2.42 -14.18 -6.82
N LEU A 155 -1.16 -13.79 -6.92
CA LEU A 155 -0.31 -13.43 -5.78
C LEU A 155 -0.27 -11.91 -5.60
N ARG A 156 -0.30 -11.48 -4.34
CA ARG A 156 -0.13 -10.07 -3.96
C ARG A 156 0.68 -10.03 -2.69
N GLY A 157 1.67 -9.13 -2.64
CA GLY A 157 2.39 -8.87 -1.41
C GLY A 157 1.44 -8.48 -0.28
N ASP A 158 1.70 -8.92 0.95
CA ASP A 158 1.02 -8.38 2.13
C ASP A 158 1.37 -6.90 2.23
N GLY A 159 0.53 -6.06 1.62
CA GLY A 159 0.73 -4.64 1.46
C GLY A 159 -0.08 -3.89 2.49
N PHE A 160 0.31 -2.65 2.79
CA PHE A 160 -0.38 -1.84 3.80
C PHE A 160 -1.89 -1.67 3.55
N VAL A 161 -2.29 -1.70 2.28
CA VAL A 161 -3.70 -1.60 1.85
C VAL A 161 -4.56 -2.81 2.20
N ASN A 162 -3.98 -3.92 2.67
CA ASN A 162 -4.74 -5.08 3.16
C ASN A 162 -5.42 -4.78 4.51
N TYR A 163 -5.01 -3.71 5.18
CA TYR A 163 -5.49 -3.30 6.49
C TYR A 163 -6.19 -1.94 6.39
N LEU A 164 -7.23 -1.74 7.19
CA LEU A 164 -7.79 -0.42 7.44
C LEU A 164 -6.75 0.48 8.08
N TYR A 165 -5.99 -0.09 9.01
CA TYR A 165 -5.06 0.64 9.83
C TYR A 165 -3.79 -0.17 9.97
N PHE A 166 -2.69 0.42 9.54
CA PHE A 166 -1.33 -0.05 9.72
C PHE A 166 -0.48 1.05 10.34
N THR A 167 0.27 0.72 11.41
CA THR A 167 1.32 1.60 11.93
C THR A 167 2.60 0.85 12.27
N ASN A 168 3.75 1.52 12.14
CA ASN A 168 5.00 0.96 12.65
C ASN A 168 5.21 1.25 14.14
N TYR A 169 4.96 2.48 14.58
CA TYR A 169 4.99 2.90 15.98
C TYR A 169 3.60 3.43 16.40
N GLU A 170 3.12 3.03 17.57
CA GLU A 170 1.86 3.52 18.14
C GLU A 170 2.02 4.89 18.83
N SER A 171 3.22 5.47 18.82
CA SER A 171 3.53 6.82 19.30
C SER A 171 3.40 7.89 18.20
N GLN A 172 3.28 9.15 18.61
CA GLN A 172 3.37 10.29 17.69
C GLN A 172 4.81 10.47 17.19
N ASP A 173 4.97 11.11 16.02
CA ASP A 173 6.27 11.42 15.43
C ASP A 173 7.01 12.52 16.24
N PRO A 174 8.16 12.23 16.88
CA PRO A 174 8.89 13.18 17.73
C PRO A 174 9.47 14.36 16.94
N SER A 175 10.20 14.07 15.85
CA SER A 175 9.70 14.45 14.54
C SER A 175 8.89 15.74 14.45
N LEU A 176 7.66 15.54 14.00
CA LEU A 176 6.60 16.50 13.79
C LEU A 176 6.21 17.29 15.05
N THR A 177 6.17 16.62 16.20
CA THR A 177 5.67 17.21 17.46
C THR A 177 6.69 18.08 18.18
N GLY A 178 7.99 17.96 17.83
CA GLY A 178 9.08 18.58 18.57
C GLY A 178 9.34 17.94 19.93
N ALA A 179 8.82 16.73 20.18
CA ALA A 179 9.00 16.02 21.43
C ALA A 179 10.44 15.49 21.56
N GLY A 180 11.08 15.76 22.70
CA GLY A 180 12.41 15.24 23.04
C GLY A 180 12.37 13.81 23.56
N CYS A 181 11.80 12.89 22.78
CA CYS A 181 11.64 11.48 23.11
C CYS A 181 12.21 10.56 22.00
N THR A 182 12.45 9.30 22.34
CA THR A 182 12.94 8.27 21.41
C THR A 182 11.79 7.37 20.97
N SER A 183 11.66 7.13 19.66
CA SER A 183 10.66 6.22 19.12
C SER A 183 11.11 4.77 19.30
N ASN A 184 10.49 4.06 20.25
CA ASN A 184 10.72 2.63 20.52
C ASN A 184 9.39 1.88 20.42
N HIS A 185 9.42 0.57 20.11
CA HIS A 185 8.24 -0.26 20.25
C HIS A 185 7.97 -0.56 21.72
N ARG A 186 6.70 -0.71 22.07
CA ARG A 186 6.26 -0.78 23.46
C ARG A 186 6.58 -2.11 24.15
N ASN A 187 6.84 -3.15 23.36
CA ASN A 187 7.34 -4.45 23.78
C ASN A 187 8.87 -4.56 23.72
N ASP A 188 9.58 -3.53 23.27
CA ASP A 188 11.04 -3.54 23.27
C ASP A 188 11.61 -3.39 24.68
N SER A 189 12.75 -4.04 24.92
CA SER A 189 13.45 -3.99 26.20
C SER A 189 13.99 -2.60 26.57
N ASP A 190 14.11 -1.71 25.58
CA ASP A 190 14.59 -0.34 25.74
C ASP A 190 13.45 0.70 25.82
N TRP A 191 12.20 0.25 25.97
CA TRP A 191 11.10 1.14 26.34
C TRP A 191 11.34 1.72 27.74
N THR A 192 11.53 3.04 27.82
CA THR A 192 11.90 3.76 29.06
C THR A 192 11.09 5.05 29.20
N SER A 193 11.34 5.82 30.28
CA SER A 193 10.71 7.13 30.47
C SER A 193 11.09 8.18 29.42
N SER A 194 12.10 7.92 28.59
CA SER A 194 12.43 8.77 27.44
C SER A 194 11.77 8.32 26.14
N SER A 195 11.03 7.21 26.12
CA SER A 195 10.33 6.72 24.94
C SER A 195 9.10 7.57 24.64
N CYS A 196 8.76 7.71 23.35
CA CYS A 196 7.62 8.50 22.92
C CYS A 196 6.30 7.83 23.30
N GLU A 197 5.44 8.59 23.97
CA GLU A 197 4.16 8.09 24.47
C GLU A 197 3.23 7.58 23.36
N ALA A 198 2.64 6.41 23.58
CA ALA A 198 1.66 5.83 22.69
C ALA A 198 0.36 6.66 22.67
N VAL A 199 -0.26 6.74 21.50
CA VAL A 199 -1.60 7.32 21.36
C VAL A 199 -2.63 6.24 21.67
N THR A 200 -3.61 6.54 22.52
CA THR A 200 -4.63 5.57 22.94
C THR A 200 -5.83 5.61 21.98
N PHE A 201 -6.31 4.44 21.52
CA PHE A 201 -7.67 4.35 20.96
C PHE A 201 -8.67 4.53 22.10
N ALA A 202 -9.48 5.57 22.02
CA ALA A 202 -10.33 6.01 23.12
C ALA A 202 -11.75 5.44 23.01
N SER A 203 -12.52 5.59 24.09
CA SER A 203 -13.93 5.24 24.12
C SER A 203 -14.69 5.97 23.00
N GLY A 204 -15.42 5.21 22.19
CA GLY A 204 -16.15 5.71 21.03
C GLY A 204 -15.39 5.61 19.70
N ASP A 205 -14.10 5.29 19.71
CA ASP A 205 -13.38 4.94 18.48
C ASP A 205 -13.90 3.59 17.97
N THR A 206 -14.36 3.56 16.72
CA THR A 206 -14.78 2.34 16.03
C THR A 206 -13.97 2.17 14.76
N LEU A 207 -13.34 1.00 14.61
CA LEU A 207 -12.57 0.61 13.44
C LEU A 207 -13.28 -0.55 12.74
N ASP A 208 -13.76 -0.29 11.52
CA ASP A 208 -14.51 -1.24 10.71
C ASP A 208 -13.63 -1.84 9.60
N GLY A 209 -12.64 -2.63 10.02
CA GLY A 209 -11.71 -3.28 9.11
C GLY A 209 -10.48 -3.87 9.81
N PRO A 210 -9.67 -4.67 9.09
CA PRO A 210 -8.49 -5.31 9.66
C PRO A 210 -7.48 -4.27 10.16
N VAL A 211 -6.94 -4.49 11.36
CA VAL A 211 -5.92 -3.62 11.97
C VAL A 211 -4.63 -4.41 12.12
N ARG A 212 -3.51 -3.78 11.78
CA ARG A 212 -2.18 -4.31 12.02
C ARG A 212 -1.26 -3.24 12.60
N THR A 213 -0.34 -3.63 13.47
CA THR A 213 0.73 -2.75 13.93
C THR A 213 2.02 -3.55 14.10
N ASN A 214 3.17 -2.91 13.87
CA ASN A 214 4.47 -3.48 14.25
C ASN A 214 4.80 -3.24 15.72
N ASP A 215 3.94 -2.53 16.44
CA ASP A 215 4.04 -2.23 17.87
C ASP A 215 2.98 -3.05 18.64
N VAL A 216 2.65 -2.65 19.87
CA VAL A 216 1.54 -3.22 20.67
C VAL A 216 0.38 -2.24 20.76
N ILE A 217 -0.83 -2.71 20.49
CA ILE A 217 -2.03 -1.88 20.53
C ILE A 217 -2.22 -1.23 21.91
N THR A 218 -2.59 0.05 21.90
CA THR A 218 -3.00 0.81 23.09
C THR A 218 -4.44 1.27 22.97
N ALA A 219 -5.35 0.75 23.79
CA ALA A 219 -6.79 0.99 23.68
C ALA A 219 -7.51 1.00 25.03
N CYS A 220 -8.44 1.94 25.21
CA CYS A 220 -9.36 2.01 26.35
C CYS A 220 -10.78 2.33 25.85
N GLY A 221 -11.65 1.32 25.81
CA GLY A 221 -13.06 1.47 25.41
C GLY A 221 -13.31 1.51 23.89
N ALA A 222 -12.29 1.20 23.07
CA ALA A 222 -12.43 1.19 21.61
C ALA A 222 -13.11 -0.09 21.10
N THR A 223 -13.76 -0.03 19.93
CA THR A 223 -14.36 -1.18 19.26
C THR A 223 -13.65 -1.51 17.96
N PHE A 224 -13.11 -2.71 17.86
CA PHE A 224 -12.54 -3.28 16.64
C PHE A 224 -13.50 -4.31 16.06
N ASN A 225 -14.09 -4.03 14.89
CA ASN A 225 -15.09 -4.92 14.28
C ASN A 225 -14.46 -6.09 13.48
N SER A 226 -13.15 -6.06 13.23
CA SER A 226 -12.42 -7.08 12.46
C SER A 226 -11.15 -7.52 13.20
N THR A 227 -10.31 -8.31 12.53
CA THR A 227 -9.07 -8.88 13.07
C THR A 227 -8.09 -7.77 13.49
N VAL A 228 -7.42 -7.99 14.62
CA VAL A 228 -6.33 -7.13 15.10
C VAL A 228 -5.05 -7.97 15.19
N GLN A 229 -3.98 -7.47 14.58
CA GLN A 229 -2.68 -8.12 14.53
C GLN A 229 -1.61 -7.18 15.08
N ASP A 230 -0.74 -7.68 15.95
CA ASP A 230 0.35 -6.88 16.53
C ASP A 230 1.60 -7.74 16.81
N THR A 231 2.68 -7.13 17.32
CA THR A 231 3.91 -7.87 17.68
C THR A 231 3.95 -8.29 19.14
N GLY A 232 2.89 -7.98 19.90
CA GLY A 232 2.80 -8.26 21.32
C GLY A 232 2.48 -9.72 21.63
N PRO A 233 2.47 -10.10 22.93
CA PRO A 233 1.95 -11.39 23.36
C PRO A 233 0.51 -11.59 22.88
N ALA A 234 0.16 -12.82 22.52
CA ALA A 234 -1.20 -13.12 22.04
C ALA A 234 -2.28 -12.67 23.04
N ASP A 235 -3.35 -12.06 22.52
CA ASP A 235 -4.50 -11.56 23.33
C ASP A 235 -4.15 -10.45 24.36
N PHE A 236 -3.00 -9.78 24.19
CA PHE A 236 -2.56 -8.69 25.03
C PHE A 236 -2.66 -7.33 24.33
N PHE A 237 -2.93 -6.27 25.10
CA PHE A 237 -2.87 -4.88 24.67
C PHE A 237 -2.75 -3.98 25.90
N TYR A 238 -2.19 -2.79 25.72
CA TYR A 238 -2.09 -1.79 26.78
C TYR A 238 -3.34 -0.91 26.84
N THR A 239 -3.67 -0.39 28.02
CA THR A 239 -4.89 0.41 28.22
C THR A 239 -4.64 1.89 28.39
N SER A 240 -3.39 2.29 28.55
CA SER A 240 -3.02 3.68 28.75
C SER A 240 -1.62 3.93 28.22
N LYS A 241 -1.16 5.17 28.34
CA LYS A 241 0.24 5.57 28.15
C LYS A 241 1.19 4.87 29.13
N ALA A 242 0.75 4.70 30.38
CA ALA A 242 1.50 3.99 31.40
C ALA A 242 1.55 2.47 31.13
N THR A 243 2.58 1.81 31.64
CA THR A 243 2.71 0.34 31.60
C THR A 243 1.67 -0.39 32.46
N SER A 244 0.94 0.33 33.32
CA SER A 244 -0.17 -0.22 34.09
C SER A 244 -1.38 -0.55 33.21
N VAL A 245 -2.00 -1.69 33.50
CA VAL A 245 -3.21 -2.16 32.84
C VAL A 245 -4.42 -1.83 33.71
N ASP A 246 -5.36 -1.08 33.15
CA ASP A 246 -6.62 -0.69 33.78
C ASP A 246 -7.72 -1.70 33.41
N SER A 247 -8.35 -2.30 34.41
CA SER A 247 -9.35 -3.36 34.20
C SER A 247 -10.64 -2.85 33.57
N ALA A 248 -11.08 -1.62 33.87
CA ALA A 248 -12.26 -1.01 33.29
C ALA A 248 -12.05 -0.70 31.80
N CYS A 249 -10.91 -0.11 31.44
CA CYS A 249 -10.49 0.07 30.06
C CYS A 249 -10.42 -1.27 29.31
N ARG A 250 -9.83 -2.30 29.92
CA ARG A 250 -9.71 -3.62 29.28
C ARG A 250 -11.08 -4.26 29.03
N SER A 251 -11.99 -4.16 30.00
CA SER A 251 -13.35 -4.73 29.90
C SER A 251 -14.25 -4.01 28.91
N SER A 252 -13.99 -2.72 28.65
CA SER A 252 -14.78 -1.91 27.72
C SER A 252 -14.25 -1.93 26.28
N THR A 253 -12.96 -2.25 26.08
CA THR A 253 -12.41 -2.48 24.74
C THR A 253 -12.92 -3.79 24.15
N THR A 254 -13.44 -3.75 22.93
CA THR A 254 -14.09 -4.90 22.27
C THR A 254 -13.37 -5.31 20.99
N PHE A 255 -13.06 -6.61 20.86
CA PHE A 255 -12.48 -7.22 19.65
C PHE A 255 -13.46 -8.23 19.04
N LYS A 256 -14.25 -7.81 18.04
CA LYS A 256 -15.26 -8.70 17.41
C LYS A 256 -14.67 -9.64 16.38
N GLY A 257 -13.50 -9.33 15.82
CA GLY A 257 -12.76 -10.20 14.91
C GLY A 257 -12.01 -11.35 15.58
N GLY A 258 -12.23 -11.57 16.88
CA GLY A 258 -11.51 -12.56 17.68
C GLY A 258 -10.37 -11.97 18.49
N LYS A 259 -9.57 -12.84 19.11
CA LYS A 259 -8.40 -12.46 19.90
C LYS A 259 -7.34 -11.79 19.03
N ILE A 260 -6.56 -10.90 19.64
CA ILE A 260 -5.40 -10.28 18.98
C ILE A 260 -4.39 -11.38 18.62
N SER A 261 -3.97 -11.43 17.35
CA SER A 261 -2.99 -12.39 16.86
C SER A 261 -1.60 -11.78 16.75
N THR A 262 -0.60 -12.48 17.28
CA THR A 262 0.81 -12.08 17.14
C THR A 262 1.30 -12.35 15.71
N VAL A 263 1.93 -11.35 15.09
CA VAL A 263 2.53 -11.42 13.76
C VAL A 263 3.92 -10.77 13.75
N GLY A 264 4.72 -11.05 12.73
CA GLY A 264 6.01 -10.36 12.52
C GLY A 264 5.84 -8.92 12.03
N THR A 265 6.94 -8.18 11.97
CA THR A 265 6.96 -6.80 11.50
C THR A 265 6.82 -6.71 9.97
N LEU A 266 6.14 -5.67 9.50
CA LEU A 266 6.01 -5.30 8.08
C LEU A 266 6.70 -3.93 7.87
N PRO A 267 7.94 -3.87 7.38
CA PRO A 267 8.71 -2.64 7.36
C PRO A 267 8.18 -1.59 6.36
N MET A 268 8.07 -0.34 6.82
CA MET A 268 7.77 0.82 5.98
C MET A 268 8.96 1.19 5.11
N PRO A 269 8.75 1.55 3.83
CA PRO A 269 9.84 2.06 2.98
C PRO A 269 10.32 3.42 3.46
N SER A 270 11.65 3.57 3.53
CA SER A 270 12.30 4.79 4.03
C SER A 270 12.09 6.01 3.14
N THR A 271 11.68 5.84 1.88
CA THR A 271 11.42 6.95 0.96
C THR A 271 10.38 6.59 -0.10
N ASN A 272 9.64 7.61 -0.55
CA ASN A 272 8.79 7.56 -1.73
C ASN A 272 9.49 8.08 -3.00
N ALA A 273 10.79 8.43 -2.94
CA ALA A 273 11.52 9.02 -4.05
C ALA A 273 11.52 8.16 -5.33
N ASN A 274 11.42 6.83 -5.20
CA ASN A 274 11.30 5.94 -6.35
C ASN A 274 10.04 6.19 -7.18
N MET A 275 8.96 6.73 -6.58
CA MET A 275 7.73 7.08 -7.29
C MET A 275 7.95 8.21 -8.29
N LYS A 276 8.98 9.06 -8.12
CA LYS A 276 9.38 10.09 -9.09
C LYS A 276 9.72 9.49 -10.46
N GLN A 277 10.19 8.24 -10.50
CA GLN A 277 10.54 7.56 -11.76
C GLN A 277 9.31 7.34 -12.64
N GLU A 278 8.10 7.28 -12.08
CA GLU A 278 6.87 7.03 -12.83
C GLU A 278 6.47 8.23 -13.71
N ALA A 279 7.10 9.40 -13.56
CA ALA A 279 6.97 10.55 -14.46
C ALA A 279 8.00 10.56 -15.61
N ARG A 280 8.78 9.49 -15.78
CA ARG A 280 9.82 9.37 -16.81
C ARG A 280 9.27 8.90 -18.15
N THR A 281 9.66 9.55 -19.25
CA THR A 281 9.17 9.22 -20.60
C THR A 281 10.11 8.33 -21.41
N ASP A 282 11.33 8.08 -20.93
CA ASP A 282 12.40 7.39 -21.67
C ASP A 282 12.58 5.92 -21.30
N ILE A 283 11.98 5.45 -20.21
CA ILE A 283 12.04 4.06 -19.73
C ILE A 283 10.73 3.32 -20.01
N THR A 284 10.32 3.27 -21.28
CA THR A 284 9.01 2.73 -21.72
C THR A 284 8.77 1.26 -21.36
N ASP A 285 9.84 0.51 -21.11
CA ASP A 285 9.84 -0.87 -20.61
C ASP A 285 9.44 -0.99 -19.13
N LYS A 286 9.72 0.04 -18.33
CA LYS A 286 9.39 0.11 -16.88
C LYS A 286 8.18 1.00 -16.60
N VAL A 287 8.04 2.07 -17.37
CA VAL A 287 7.00 3.10 -17.25
C VAL A 287 6.32 3.22 -18.61
N ALA A 288 5.41 2.28 -18.87
CA ALA A 288 4.67 2.24 -20.15
C ALA A 288 3.77 3.47 -20.35
N LYS A 289 3.28 4.06 -19.27
CA LYS A 289 2.50 5.29 -19.25
C LYS A 289 3.15 6.25 -18.26
N PRO A 290 3.82 7.33 -18.71
CA PRO A 290 4.41 8.30 -17.80
C PRO A 290 3.34 9.16 -17.12
N GLY A 291 3.48 9.33 -15.82
CA GLY A 291 2.67 10.22 -14.98
C GLY A 291 3.09 11.67 -15.10
N CYS A 292 2.71 12.48 -14.11
CA CYS A 292 3.05 13.91 -14.07
C CYS A 292 3.89 14.23 -12.84
N ILE A 293 4.87 15.10 -13.00
CA ILE A 293 5.63 15.69 -11.90
C ILE A 293 5.31 17.18 -11.76
N TYR A 294 5.09 17.61 -10.52
CA TYR A 294 4.88 19.01 -10.16
C TYR A 294 5.92 19.42 -9.13
N THR A 295 6.34 20.67 -9.13
CA THR A 295 7.42 21.18 -8.28
C THR A 295 6.90 22.21 -7.30
N GLY A 296 7.45 22.19 -6.08
CA GLY A 296 7.08 23.08 -4.98
C GLY A 296 5.64 22.85 -4.48
N PRO A 297 5.12 23.79 -3.69
CA PRO A 297 3.74 23.77 -3.23
C PRO A 297 2.78 23.62 -4.42
N THR A 298 1.90 22.62 -4.36
CA THR A 298 0.99 22.27 -5.45
C THR A 298 -0.43 22.03 -4.93
N SER A 299 -1.41 22.76 -5.47
CA SER A 299 -2.83 22.57 -5.15
C SER A 299 -3.49 21.69 -6.21
N ILE A 300 -4.23 20.67 -5.79
CA ILE A 300 -4.96 19.74 -6.65
C ILE A 300 -6.40 19.67 -6.17
N THR A 301 -7.32 20.15 -7.00
CA THR A 301 -8.76 20.04 -6.74
C THR A 301 -9.38 19.06 -7.72
N PHE A 302 -9.89 17.93 -7.24
CA PHE A 302 -10.62 16.98 -8.05
C PHE A 302 -11.99 17.53 -8.43
N LEU A 303 -12.34 17.39 -9.71
CA LEU A 303 -13.52 17.94 -10.33
C LEU A 303 -14.36 16.80 -10.92
N ALA A 304 -15.66 17.08 -11.09
CA ALA A 304 -16.56 16.16 -11.76
C ALA A 304 -16.07 15.78 -13.19
N GLY A 305 -16.35 14.55 -13.57
CA GLY A 305 -16.06 13.99 -14.88
C GLY A 305 -14.63 13.43 -15.01
N GLY A 306 -14.03 12.99 -13.89
CA GLY A 306 -12.67 12.45 -13.88
C GLY A 306 -11.62 13.50 -14.29
N LYS A 307 -11.76 14.72 -13.76
CA LYS A 307 -10.83 15.83 -14.01
C LYS A 307 -10.23 16.34 -12.71
N MET A 308 -9.13 17.07 -12.81
CA MET A 308 -8.53 17.79 -11.71
C MET A 308 -8.02 19.15 -12.18
N ARG A 309 -8.10 20.15 -11.29
CA ARG A 309 -7.42 21.43 -11.46
C ARG A 309 -6.11 21.38 -10.68
N VAL A 310 -5.00 21.66 -11.34
CA VAL A 310 -3.67 21.70 -10.73
C VAL A 310 -3.11 23.11 -10.80
N VAL A 311 -2.71 23.66 -9.65
CA VAL A 311 -1.93 24.90 -9.55
C VAL A 311 -0.56 24.54 -8.99
N SER A 312 0.51 24.75 -9.78
CA SER A 312 1.88 24.40 -9.39
C SER A 312 2.88 25.45 -9.93
N PRO A 313 3.03 26.58 -9.21
CA PRO A 313 3.75 27.76 -9.73
C PRO A 313 5.25 27.56 -9.92
N TRP A 314 5.87 26.56 -9.27
CA TRP A 314 7.30 26.27 -9.43
C TRP A 314 7.60 25.27 -10.55
N THR A 315 6.59 24.68 -11.18
CA THR A 315 6.82 23.66 -12.20
C THR A 315 7.35 24.28 -13.49
N LEU A 316 8.50 23.82 -13.98
CA LEU A 316 9.07 24.19 -15.28
C LEU A 316 8.93 23.07 -16.31
N LYS A 317 8.91 21.81 -15.85
CA LYS A 317 8.72 20.58 -16.63
C LYS A 317 7.82 19.62 -15.88
N THR A 318 6.82 19.12 -16.59
CA THR A 318 5.78 18.23 -16.04
C THR A 318 6.07 16.74 -16.24
N GLN A 319 7.09 16.41 -17.03
CA GLN A 319 7.60 15.06 -17.24
C GLN A 319 9.12 15.10 -17.37
N LEU A 320 9.79 13.97 -17.13
CA LEU A 320 11.25 13.88 -17.05
C LEU A 320 11.81 12.85 -18.04
N GLN A 321 13.09 13.00 -18.37
CA GLN A 321 13.92 11.99 -19.05
C GLN A 321 15.23 11.84 -18.31
N GLY A 322 15.95 10.74 -18.52
CA GLY A 322 17.29 10.56 -17.99
C GLY A 322 18.26 10.18 -19.08
N THR A 323 19.51 10.58 -18.89
CA THR A 323 20.59 10.22 -19.78
C THR A 323 21.30 8.98 -19.26
N ALA A 324 22.06 8.31 -20.14
CA ALA A 324 22.96 7.22 -19.75
C ALA A 324 24.01 7.64 -18.69
N SER A 325 24.29 8.94 -18.57
CA SER A 325 25.19 9.52 -17.55
C SER A 325 24.51 9.79 -16.19
N GLY A 326 23.22 9.44 -16.04
CA GLY A 326 22.46 9.66 -14.81
C GLY A 326 21.92 11.08 -14.62
N ALA A 327 22.15 11.99 -15.58
CA ALA A 327 21.56 13.32 -15.56
C ALA A 327 20.06 13.24 -15.89
N ILE A 328 19.24 14.04 -15.21
CA ILE A 328 17.81 14.17 -15.47
C ILE A 328 17.57 15.41 -16.32
N THR A 329 16.77 15.29 -17.37
CA THR A 329 16.36 16.39 -18.26
C THR A 329 14.84 16.47 -18.35
N GLY A 330 14.32 17.52 -18.98
CA GLY A 330 12.89 17.66 -19.24
C GLY A 330 12.42 16.64 -20.27
N GLY A 331 11.33 15.94 -19.96
CA GLY A 331 10.68 15.03 -20.90
C GLY A 331 9.87 15.76 -21.96
N THR A 332 9.35 14.98 -22.92
CA THR A 332 8.45 15.49 -23.96
C THR A 332 7.20 16.08 -23.30
N GLU A 333 6.86 17.32 -23.63
CA GLU A 333 5.71 17.99 -23.04
C GLU A 333 4.40 17.31 -23.44
N ASN A 334 3.57 16.99 -22.43
CA ASN A 334 2.24 16.44 -22.62
C ASN A 334 1.21 17.30 -21.87
N SER A 335 0.97 18.50 -22.39
CA SER A 335 0.06 19.48 -21.75
C SER A 335 -1.38 18.99 -21.64
N ALA A 336 -1.80 18.05 -22.50
CA ALA A 336 -3.13 17.43 -22.40
C ALA A 336 -3.28 16.51 -21.18
N LEU A 337 -2.20 15.82 -20.80
CA LEU A 337 -2.18 14.92 -19.64
C LEU A 337 -1.80 15.66 -18.35
N CYS A 338 -0.78 16.52 -18.41
CA CYS A 338 -0.16 17.12 -17.22
C CYS A 338 -0.36 18.63 -17.07
N GLY A 339 -0.98 19.29 -18.04
CA GLY A 339 -1.22 20.73 -18.04
C GLY A 339 -0.06 21.49 -18.68
N SER A 340 -0.37 22.64 -19.28
CA SER A 340 0.68 23.55 -19.77
C SER A 340 1.31 24.27 -18.59
N VAL A 341 2.61 24.57 -18.67
CA VAL A 341 3.33 25.31 -17.61
C VAL A 341 2.69 26.68 -17.34
N ALA A 342 2.21 27.36 -18.39
CA ALA A 342 1.53 28.64 -18.25
C ALA A 342 0.24 28.52 -17.41
N ASP A 343 -0.58 27.49 -17.65
CA ASP A 343 -1.81 27.28 -16.89
C ASP A 343 -1.52 26.90 -15.43
N LEU A 344 -0.47 26.10 -15.20
CA LEU A 344 -0.03 25.70 -13.87
C LEU A 344 0.44 26.89 -13.02
N HIS A 345 1.02 27.92 -13.64
CA HIS A 345 1.44 29.16 -12.97
C HIS A 345 0.30 30.16 -12.74
N GLY A 346 -0.76 30.07 -13.55
CA GLY A 346 -1.92 30.95 -13.47
C GLY A 346 -3.00 30.43 -12.53
N SER A 347 -4.24 30.40 -13.02
CA SER A 347 -5.42 29.93 -12.26
C SER A 347 -5.50 28.41 -12.09
N GLY A 348 -4.57 27.66 -12.70
CA GLY A 348 -4.49 26.21 -12.64
C GLY A 348 -4.94 25.52 -13.92
N ALA A 349 -4.19 24.50 -14.33
CA ALA A 349 -4.48 23.65 -15.47
C ALA A 349 -5.63 22.68 -15.15
N VAL A 350 -6.65 22.61 -15.99
CA VAL A 350 -7.73 21.61 -15.87
C VAL A 350 -7.43 20.44 -16.80
N ILE A 351 -7.09 19.30 -16.21
CA ILE A 351 -6.63 18.09 -16.89
C ILE A 351 -7.44 16.87 -16.44
N PRO A 352 -7.42 15.74 -17.17
CA PRO A 352 -7.99 14.50 -16.66
C PRO A 352 -7.26 14.05 -15.38
N THR A 353 -7.96 13.33 -14.50
CA THR A 353 -7.29 12.47 -13.52
C THR A 353 -6.46 11.42 -14.28
N LEU A 354 -5.30 11.04 -13.76
CA LEU A 354 -4.35 10.23 -14.53
C LEU A 354 -4.75 8.75 -14.48
N PRO A 355 -5.26 8.15 -15.57
CA PRO A 355 -5.79 6.80 -15.52
C PRO A 355 -4.67 5.77 -15.32
N SER A 356 -4.76 5.02 -14.22
CA SER A 356 -3.81 3.98 -13.82
C SER A 356 -2.38 4.47 -13.63
N ASN A 357 -2.20 5.70 -13.16
CA ASN A 357 -0.89 6.34 -13.03
C ASN A 357 -0.75 7.21 -11.77
N LEU A 358 0.33 7.98 -11.67
CA LEU A 358 0.57 8.84 -10.52
C LEU A 358 0.97 10.29 -10.85
N VAL A 359 0.61 11.17 -9.92
CA VAL A 359 1.17 12.52 -9.79
C VAL A 359 2.23 12.48 -8.68
N TYR A 360 3.41 13.04 -8.96
CA TYR A 360 4.47 13.22 -7.96
C TYR A 360 4.72 14.72 -7.75
N VAL A 361 4.57 15.20 -6.52
CA VAL A 361 4.88 16.58 -6.12
C VAL A 361 6.25 16.59 -5.44
N GLN A 362 7.24 17.15 -6.12
CA GLN A 362 8.62 17.25 -5.64
C GLN A 362 8.90 18.61 -5.00
N SER A 363 9.87 18.66 -4.09
CA SER A 363 10.44 19.93 -3.65
C SER A 363 11.21 20.59 -4.78
N VAL A 364 11.37 21.91 -4.70
CA VAL A 364 12.19 22.66 -5.67
C VAL A 364 13.62 22.12 -5.61
N PRO A 365 14.13 21.49 -6.68
CA PRO A 365 15.47 20.90 -6.68
C PRO A 365 16.55 21.96 -6.46
N SER A 366 17.57 21.60 -5.69
CA SER A 366 18.74 22.45 -5.44
C SER A 366 19.85 22.30 -6.49
N THR A 367 19.75 21.29 -7.35
CA THR A 367 20.78 20.94 -8.34
C THR A 367 20.57 21.76 -9.62
N VAL A 368 21.56 22.58 -10.00
CA VAL A 368 21.49 23.49 -11.17
C VAL A 368 21.15 22.78 -12.49
N GLY A 369 21.49 21.49 -12.62
CA GLY A 369 21.20 20.68 -13.81
C GLY A 369 19.82 19.99 -13.82
N ASP A 370 19.01 20.11 -12.75
CA ASP A 370 17.66 19.54 -12.74
C ASP A 370 16.71 20.41 -13.60
N PRO A 371 15.85 19.81 -14.44
CA PRO A 371 14.93 20.55 -15.31
C PRO A 371 13.92 21.44 -14.58
N ASN A 372 13.70 21.20 -13.28
CA ASN A 372 12.81 21.98 -12.43
C ASN A 372 13.57 22.83 -11.40
N TYR A 373 14.88 23.02 -11.58
CA TYR A 373 15.71 23.86 -10.72
C TYR A 373 15.27 25.33 -10.71
N TRP A 374 15.33 25.95 -9.54
CA TRP A 374 15.24 27.40 -9.37
C TRP A 374 16.37 27.92 -8.48
N ALA A 375 17.05 28.99 -8.90
CA ALA A 375 18.02 29.69 -8.07
C ALA A 375 17.41 30.07 -6.71
N SER A 376 18.19 29.99 -5.63
CA SER A 376 17.69 30.21 -4.26
C SER A 376 17.06 31.60 -4.05
N SER A 377 17.46 32.59 -4.86
CA SER A 377 16.94 33.96 -4.85
C SER A 377 15.68 34.18 -5.71
N ALA A 378 15.19 33.18 -6.44
CA ALA A 378 14.08 33.30 -7.37
C ALA A 378 12.76 32.73 -6.82
N THR A 379 11.64 33.23 -7.32
CA THR A 379 10.28 32.72 -7.06
C THR A 379 9.44 32.75 -8.32
N PRO A 380 8.36 31.98 -8.41
CA PRO A 380 7.30 32.21 -9.38
C PRO A 380 6.86 33.68 -9.28
N SER A 381 6.92 34.42 -10.39
CA SER A 381 6.58 35.85 -10.51
C SER A 381 7.51 36.89 -9.83
N GLY A 382 8.70 36.55 -9.31
CA GLY A 382 9.62 37.57 -8.74
C GLY A 382 10.89 37.07 -8.04
N THR A 383 11.50 37.96 -7.22
CA THR A 383 12.71 37.69 -6.41
C THR A 383 12.34 37.48 -4.93
N VAL A 384 13.00 36.54 -4.25
CA VAL A 384 12.92 36.36 -2.79
C VAL A 384 13.52 37.60 -2.12
N ASN A 385 12.72 38.32 -1.32
CA ASN A 385 13.11 39.53 -0.56
C ASN A 385 13.32 40.84 -1.35
N GLY A 386 12.36 41.20 -2.23
CA GLY A 386 12.24 42.56 -2.79
C GLY A 386 10.87 43.19 -2.51
N THR A 387 10.75 44.52 -2.60
CA THR A 387 9.46 45.24 -2.51
C THR A 387 8.55 44.79 -3.66
N VAL A 388 7.59 43.93 -3.39
CA VAL A 388 6.54 43.54 -4.35
C VAL A 388 5.48 44.63 -4.45
N THR A 389 5.03 44.93 -5.66
CA THR A 389 3.93 45.85 -5.93
C THR A 389 2.63 45.31 -5.34
N SER A 390 1.81 46.18 -4.73
CA SER A 390 0.47 45.82 -4.24
C SER A 390 -0.36 45.16 -5.35
N GLY A 391 -0.86 43.95 -5.12
CA GLY A 391 -1.63 43.17 -6.09
C GLY A 391 -0.86 42.07 -6.82
N SER A 392 0.47 41.97 -6.66
CA SER A 392 1.24 40.82 -7.13
C SER A 392 0.97 39.59 -6.25
N PRO A 393 0.80 38.38 -6.81
CA PRO A 393 0.75 37.17 -6.00
C PRO A 393 2.08 37.01 -5.25
N VAL A 394 2.03 37.10 -3.93
CA VAL A 394 3.22 37.10 -3.07
C VAL A 394 3.67 35.64 -2.86
N TYR A 395 4.68 35.20 -3.62
CA TYR A 395 5.32 33.90 -3.44
C TYR A 395 6.54 34.03 -2.53
N CYS A 396 6.61 33.20 -1.46
CA CYS A 396 7.75 33.11 -0.54
C CYS A 396 8.19 34.41 0.12
N GLN A 397 7.26 35.18 0.66
CA GLN A 397 7.64 36.10 1.72
C GLN A 397 8.01 35.24 2.98
N GLN A 398 9.01 35.64 3.79
CA GLN A 398 9.29 35.06 5.13
C GLN A 398 9.45 36.10 6.25
N ASN A 399 8.87 35.81 7.43
CA ASN A 399 8.83 36.51 8.74
C ASN A 399 9.09 38.04 8.86
N VAL A 400 8.08 38.84 9.28
CA VAL A 400 8.24 40.20 9.79
C VAL A 400 8.40 40.00 11.28
N GLN A 401 9.65 39.98 11.73
CA GLN A 401 9.93 40.04 13.16
C GLN A 401 9.70 41.47 13.64
N THR A 402 8.53 41.71 14.23
CA THR A 402 8.27 42.92 14.98
C THR A 402 8.87 42.75 16.37
N THR A 403 10.02 43.38 16.60
CA THR A 403 10.61 43.47 17.94
C THR A 403 10.01 44.66 18.65
N THR A 404 9.16 44.42 19.64
CA THR A 404 8.63 45.45 20.53
C THR A 404 9.40 45.41 21.83
N THR A 405 10.05 46.52 22.19
CA THR A 405 10.66 46.69 23.52
C THR A 405 9.70 47.48 24.39
N THR A 406 9.20 46.85 25.45
CA THR A 406 8.43 47.50 26.52
C THR A 406 9.31 47.65 27.77
N TYR A 407 8.88 48.41 28.77
CA TYR A 407 9.56 48.47 30.07
C TYR A 407 8.65 47.85 31.13
N ASP A 408 9.21 46.99 32.00
CA ASP A 408 8.46 46.48 33.15
C ASP A 408 8.18 47.59 34.17
N GLY A 409 7.32 47.33 35.17
CA GLY A 409 7.00 48.28 36.23
C GLY A 409 8.19 48.69 37.13
N ARG A 410 9.41 48.21 36.84
CA ARG A 410 10.67 48.58 37.50
C ARG A 410 11.64 49.26 36.54
N GLY A 411 11.19 49.62 35.32
CA GLY A 411 12.00 50.30 34.32
C GLY A 411 13.02 49.42 33.60
N ARG A 412 12.89 48.09 33.66
CA ARG A 412 13.76 47.17 32.91
C ARG A 412 13.19 46.91 31.51
N PRO A 413 14.01 46.95 30.45
CA PRO A 413 13.54 46.65 29.11
C PRO A 413 13.14 45.17 28.99
N VAL A 414 11.94 44.93 28.48
CA VAL A 414 11.39 43.62 28.12
C VAL A 414 11.22 43.62 26.61
N THR A 415 12.12 42.91 25.94
CA THR A 415 12.08 42.73 24.49
C THR A 415 11.17 41.57 24.15
N THR A 416 10.08 41.85 23.46
CA THR A 416 9.19 40.85 22.87
C THR A 416 9.37 40.86 21.36
N THR A 417 9.91 39.78 20.81
CA THR A 417 9.92 39.58 19.36
C THR A 417 8.66 38.81 19.00
N SER A 418 7.74 39.47 18.28
CA SER A 418 6.63 38.80 17.62
C SER A 418 6.96 38.62 16.15
N SER A 419 6.98 37.38 15.68
CA SER A 419 6.84 37.10 14.26
C SER A 419 5.37 37.31 13.89
N SER A 420 5.07 38.33 13.09
CA SER A 420 3.77 38.44 12.42
C SER A 420 3.91 37.84 11.02
N SER A 421 2.95 37.00 10.64
CA SER A 421 2.96 36.27 9.38
C SER A 421 2.27 37.07 8.28
N ASP A 422 3.01 37.81 7.47
CA ASP A 422 2.55 38.31 6.16
C ASP A 422 2.77 37.24 5.06
N TYR A 423 2.77 35.96 5.45
CA TYR A 423 3.46 34.89 4.72
C TYR A 423 2.58 33.79 4.20
N GLY A 424 2.93 33.33 2.99
CA GLY A 424 2.32 32.20 2.33
C GLY A 424 3.29 31.53 1.36
N ASN A 425 3.04 30.26 1.10
CA ASN A 425 3.65 29.47 0.05
C ASN A 425 3.18 29.87 -1.37
N GLY A 426 2.43 30.97 -1.47
CA GLY A 426 1.81 31.50 -2.69
C GLY A 426 0.57 30.75 -3.16
N LEU A 427 0.15 29.69 -2.46
CA LEU A 427 -1.13 29.00 -2.67
C LEU A 427 -2.19 29.37 -1.61
N GLY A 428 -1.89 30.35 -0.75
CA GLY A 428 -2.76 30.78 0.35
C GLY A 428 -2.55 30.02 1.66
N TYR A 429 -1.41 29.33 1.83
CA TYR A 429 -1.05 28.65 3.08
C TYR A 429 0.28 29.18 3.64
N PRO A 430 0.39 29.46 4.94
CA PRO A 430 -0.70 29.44 5.91
C PRO A 430 -1.78 30.49 5.59
N LEU A 431 -2.98 30.32 6.18
CA LEU A 431 -4.00 31.36 6.14
C LEU A 431 -3.54 32.57 6.96
N THR A 432 -4.10 33.74 6.66
CA THR A 432 -3.88 34.95 7.45
C THR A 432 -4.22 34.69 8.93
N SER A 433 -3.29 34.98 9.83
CA SER A 433 -3.39 34.74 11.28
C SER A 433 -3.43 33.26 11.72
N GLU A 434 -3.09 32.32 10.84
CA GLU A 434 -2.96 30.91 11.22
C GLU A 434 -1.76 30.68 12.12
N PHE A 435 -1.95 29.87 13.16
CA PHE A 435 -0.93 29.44 14.09
C PHE A 435 -0.23 28.18 13.57
N THR A 436 1.08 28.28 13.30
CA THR A 436 1.93 27.20 12.78
C THR A 436 2.92 26.62 13.82
N GLY A 437 2.86 27.08 15.08
CA GLY A 437 3.63 26.55 16.22
C GLY A 437 5.15 26.77 16.14
N THR A 438 5.91 26.04 16.96
CA THR A 438 7.40 26.14 17.07
C THR A 438 8.13 25.84 15.76
N ARG A 439 7.53 25.04 14.88
CA ARG A 439 8.09 24.74 13.55
C ARG A 439 8.01 25.95 12.60
N GLY A 440 7.09 26.89 12.86
CA GLY A 440 6.77 28.00 11.98
C GLY A 440 6.47 27.56 10.54
N ASP A 441 6.46 28.53 9.63
CA ASP A 441 6.22 28.30 8.19
C ASP A 441 7.43 27.64 7.49
N ALA A 442 8.55 27.49 8.19
CA ALA A 442 9.71 26.75 7.70
C ALA A 442 9.55 25.23 7.87
N GLY A 443 8.68 24.78 8.79
CA GLY A 443 8.41 23.36 9.03
C GLY A 443 7.04 22.87 8.54
N TYR A 444 6.09 23.78 8.31
CA TYR A 444 4.80 23.55 7.64
C TYR A 444 4.64 24.53 6.47
N TYR A 445 4.07 24.09 5.35
CA TYR A 445 3.83 24.94 4.17
C TYR A 445 5.09 25.56 3.59
N GLY A 446 6.18 24.81 3.58
CA GLY A 446 7.46 25.32 3.09
C GLY A 446 7.32 25.79 1.65
N CYS A 447 7.70 27.03 1.38
CA CYS A 447 7.41 27.66 0.09
C CYS A 447 8.15 27.02 -1.11
N ARG A 448 9.18 26.23 -0.84
CA ARG A 448 9.91 25.42 -1.83
C ARG A 448 9.73 23.91 -1.62
N SER A 449 8.93 23.52 -0.63
CA SER A 449 8.67 22.13 -0.29
C SER A 449 7.69 21.52 -1.26
N GLY A 450 7.88 20.24 -1.59
CA GLY A 450 6.96 19.44 -2.40
C GLY A 450 5.71 19.07 -1.60
N ASP A 451 4.98 20.08 -1.15
CA ASP A 451 3.73 19.93 -0.42
C ASP A 451 2.55 19.88 -1.40
N ALA A 452 1.65 18.92 -1.21
CA ALA A 452 0.42 18.81 -1.98
C ALA A 452 -0.80 19.23 -1.13
N PHE A 453 -1.75 19.96 -1.71
CA PHE A 453 -3.00 20.38 -1.05
C PHE A 453 -4.18 19.87 -1.85
N VAL A 454 -5.00 19.00 -1.26
CA VAL A 454 -5.88 18.11 -2.02
C VAL A 454 -7.31 18.12 -1.46
N SER A 455 -8.29 18.24 -2.36
CA SER A 455 -9.71 18.12 -2.06
C SER A 455 -10.53 17.84 -3.34
N GLY A 456 -11.82 17.57 -3.21
CA GLY A 456 -12.78 17.52 -4.31
C GLY A 456 -13.43 16.16 -4.53
N SER A 457 -14.11 16.02 -5.67
CA SER A 457 -14.75 14.75 -6.07
C SER A 457 -13.84 14.02 -7.04
N PHE A 458 -13.37 12.83 -6.67
CA PHE A 458 -12.40 12.06 -7.43
C PHE A 458 -13.08 10.98 -8.28
N GLY A 459 -12.71 10.89 -9.56
CA GLY A 459 -13.12 9.80 -10.45
C GLY A 459 -11.92 9.21 -11.20
N GLY A 460 -11.90 7.88 -11.35
CA GLY A 460 -10.81 7.12 -11.98
C GLY A 460 -9.89 6.41 -10.99
N GLN A 461 -8.71 5.99 -11.46
CA GLN A 461 -7.75 5.24 -10.64
C GLN A 461 -6.39 5.92 -10.72
N MET A 462 -5.87 6.45 -9.61
CA MET A 462 -4.55 7.10 -9.59
C MET A 462 -3.92 7.15 -8.20
N THR A 463 -2.62 7.44 -8.13
CA THR A 463 -1.95 7.81 -6.88
C THR A 463 -1.43 9.25 -6.94
N LEU A 464 -1.54 9.97 -5.84
CA LEU A 464 -0.90 11.27 -5.64
C LEU A 464 0.15 11.12 -4.54
N ALA A 465 1.41 11.41 -4.88
CA ALA A 465 2.55 11.34 -3.98
C ALA A 465 3.17 12.72 -3.76
N ALA A 466 3.50 13.05 -2.52
CA ALA A 466 4.20 14.27 -2.14
C ALA A 466 5.55 13.92 -1.48
N GLU A 467 6.63 14.56 -1.93
CA GLU A 467 7.98 14.41 -1.38
C GLU A 467 8.09 14.99 0.05
N ASN A 468 7.12 15.79 0.48
CA ASN A 468 7.05 16.35 1.83
C ASN A 468 5.68 16.06 2.48
N PHE A 469 4.79 17.04 2.64
CA PHE A 469 3.47 16.85 3.23
C PHE A 469 2.38 16.73 2.16
N LEU A 470 1.38 15.90 2.41
CA LEU A 470 0.11 15.94 1.67
C LEU A 470 -0.98 16.42 2.63
N TYR A 471 -1.50 17.62 2.39
CA TYR A 471 -2.60 18.20 3.14
C TYR A 471 -3.94 17.86 2.48
N VAL A 472 -4.85 17.26 3.24
CA VAL A 472 -6.25 17.09 2.84
C VAL A 472 -7.00 18.33 3.31
N THR A 473 -7.32 19.23 2.38
CA THR A 473 -7.87 20.56 2.67
C THR A 473 -9.40 20.62 2.66
N GLY A 474 -10.04 19.52 2.26
CA GLY A 474 -11.48 19.34 2.23
C GLY A 474 -11.83 17.87 1.95
N ASN A 475 -13.11 17.60 1.70
CA ASN A 475 -13.56 16.26 1.36
C ASN A 475 -12.87 15.72 0.11
N ILE A 476 -12.59 14.42 0.09
CA ILE A 476 -12.16 13.65 -1.07
C ILE A 476 -13.15 12.49 -1.20
N ILE A 477 -14.07 12.55 -2.16
CA ILE A 477 -15.18 11.59 -2.28
C ILE A 477 -15.15 10.94 -3.67
N TYR A 478 -15.34 9.62 -3.73
CA TYR A 478 -15.48 8.91 -4.99
C TYR A 478 -16.75 9.34 -5.73
N GLN A 479 -16.54 9.95 -6.90
CA GLN A 479 -17.57 10.56 -7.72
C GLN A 479 -18.62 9.54 -8.15
N ASN A 480 -18.19 8.32 -8.48
CA ASN A 480 -19.06 7.24 -8.94
C ASN A 480 -19.51 6.32 -7.79
N GLY A 481 -19.22 6.69 -6.54
CA GLY A 481 -19.56 5.94 -5.34
C GLY A 481 -18.57 4.80 -5.02
N ARG A 482 -18.68 4.28 -3.80
CA ARG A 482 -17.75 3.29 -3.21
C ARG A 482 -17.77 1.90 -3.86
N THR A 483 -18.76 1.63 -4.71
CA THR A 483 -18.89 0.36 -5.46
C THR A 483 -18.34 0.45 -6.89
N SER A 484 -17.89 1.62 -7.33
CA SER A 484 -17.31 1.82 -8.66
C SER A 484 -15.89 1.22 -8.76
N ASP A 485 -15.16 1.55 -9.81
CA ASP A 485 -13.73 1.31 -9.92
C ASP A 485 -12.88 2.51 -9.49
N ASP A 486 -13.49 3.59 -8.97
CA ASP A 486 -12.76 4.74 -8.44
C ASP A 486 -11.82 4.31 -7.31
N MET A 487 -10.52 4.57 -7.46
CA MET A 487 -9.47 4.14 -6.53
C MET A 487 -8.35 5.17 -6.44
N LEU A 488 -8.25 5.85 -5.29
CA LEU A 488 -7.26 6.89 -5.04
C LEU A 488 -6.22 6.44 -4.01
N GLY A 489 -4.95 6.62 -4.34
CA GLY A 489 -3.84 6.55 -3.41
C GLY A 489 -3.36 7.96 -3.02
N LEU A 490 -3.17 8.21 -1.72
CA LEU A 490 -2.55 9.43 -1.20
C LEU A 490 -1.28 9.04 -0.45
N VAL A 491 -0.13 9.55 -0.88
CA VAL A 491 1.17 9.24 -0.29
C VAL A 491 1.89 10.51 0.12
N GLY A 492 2.26 10.64 1.39
CA GLY A 492 3.06 11.76 1.90
C GLY A 492 4.33 11.27 2.57
N GLN A 493 5.50 11.75 2.15
CA GLN A 493 6.78 11.31 2.73
C GLN A 493 6.87 11.61 4.24
N LYS A 494 6.49 12.82 4.65
CA LYS A 494 6.56 13.29 6.05
C LYS A 494 5.23 13.24 6.79
N ALA A 495 4.12 13.47 6.10
CA ALA A 495 2.79 13.26 6.66
C ALA A 495 1.73 13.28 5.56
N VAL A 496 0.61 12.62 5.84
CA VAL A 496 -0.69 12.97 5.25
C VAL A 496 -1.51 13.63 6.36
N SER A 497 -1.78 14.93 6.22
CA SER A 497 -2.35 15.72 7.31
C SER A 497 -3.71 16.30 6.90
N VAL A 498 -4.74 16.07 7.72
CA VAL A 498 -6.03 16.73 7.55
C VAL A 498 -5.87 18.18 8.00
N TYR A 499 -6.18 19.11 7.10
CA TYR A 499 -6.02 20.53 7.31
C TYR A 499 -6.98 21.04 8.39
N ASN A 500 -6.42 21.77 9.36
CA ASN A 500 -7.18 22.37 10.44
C ASN A 500 -6.42 23.61 10.92
N PRO A 501 -6.52 24.71 10.16
CA PRO A 501 -5.91 25.97 10.52
C PRO A 501 -6.66 26.57 11.69
N VAL A 502 -5.91 27.07 12.67
CA VAL A 502 -6.47 27.77 13.83
C VAL A 502 -5.75 29.09 14.02
N SER A 503 -6.44 30.12 14.47
CA SER A 503 -5.80 31.27 15.09
C SER A 503 -5.63 31.00 16.58
N CYS A 504 -4.61 31.61 17.17
CA CYS A 504 -4.35 31.53 18.61
C CYS A 504 -4.55 32.90 19.26
N SER A 505 -5.43 32.95 20.26
CA SER A 505 -5.74 34.16 21.05
C SER A 505 -5.07 34.13 22.43
N SER A 506 -4.53 32.99 22.86
CA SER A 506 -3.89 32.84 24.17
C SER A 506 -2.74 31.83 24.12
N TYR A 507 -1.57 32.20 24.62
CA TYR A 507 -0.35 31.41 24.50
C TYR A 507 0.13 30.87 25.85
N SER A 508 0.71 29.67 25.85
CA SER A 508 1.24 29.02 27.06
C SER A 508 2.68 29.43 27.39
N ASN A 509 3.33 30.15 26.48
CA ASN A 509 4.68 30.66 26.67
C ASN A 509 4.82 32.10 26.12
N THR A 510 5.80 32.82 26.66
CA THR A 510 6.09 34.22 26.28
C THR A 510 6.55 34.36 24.83
N SER A 511 7.19 33.31 24.28
CA SER A 511 7.64 33.24 22.88
C SER A 511 6.52 32.99 21.87
N LYS A 512 5.27 32.82 22.33
CA LYS A 512 4.07 32.55 21.52
C LYS A 512 4.20 31.33 20.58
N THR A 513 5.01 30.34 20.94
CA THR A 513 5.26 29.15 20.10
C THR A 513 4.31 27.99 20.40
N ALA A 514 3.49 28.10 21.45
CA ALA A 514 2.49 27.11 21.83
C ALA A 514 1.19 27.82 22.27
N CYS A 515 0.05 27.34 21.76
CA CYS A 515 -1.26 27.87 22.13
C CYS A 515 -1.75 27.24 23.44
N ASN A 516 -2.50 27.99 24.25
CA ASN A 516 -3.17 27.42 25.41
C ASN A 516 -4.23 26.41 24.97
N THR A 517 -4.42 25.37 25.79
CA THR A 517 -5.39 24.29 25.55
C THR A 517 -6.46 24.28 26.64
N GLY A 518 -7.51 23.49 26.44
CA GLY A 518 -8.55 23.30 27.47
C GLY A 518 -9.65 24.36 27.49
N SER A 519 -9.66 25.33 26.55
CA SER A 519 -10.79 26.25 26.34
C SER A 519 -10.91 26.63 24.86
N THR A 520 -12.15 26.74 24.37
CA THR A 520 -12.45 27.24 23.01
C THR A 520 -12.19 28.73 22.85
N SER A 521 -11.97 29.48 23.95
CA SER A 521 -11.61 30.90 23.90
C SER A 521 -10.14 31.15 23.53
N TYR A 522 -9.30 30.12 23.57
CA TYR A 522 -7.85 30.26 23.33
C TYR A 522 -7.47 30.14 21.86
N SER A 523 -8.31 29.47 21.06
CA SER A 523 -8.07 29.28 19.64
C SER A 523 -9.39 29.11 18.89
N SER A 524 -9.41 29.58 17.64
CA SER A 524 -10.57 29.44 16.75
C SER A 524 -10.15 28.85 15.42
N ASN A 525 -10.95 27.91 14.89
CA ASN A 525 -10.72 27.37 13.56
C ASN A 525 -10.90 28.46 12.50
N LEU A 526 -10.01 28.52 11.52
CA LEU A 526 -10.00 29.52 10.43
C LEU A 526 -10.62 29.01 9.13
N ALA A 527 -10.84 27.70 9.02
CA ALA A 527 -11.47 27.08 7.87
C ALA A 527 -12.68 26.25 8.28
N ALA A 528 -13.65 26.14 7.38
CA ALA A 528 -14.88 25.37 7.56
C ALA A 528 -14.68 23.88 7.28
N THR A 529 -13.68 23.24 7.89
CA THR A 529 -13.33 21.83 7.67
C THR A 529 -14.21 20.88 8.50
N LYS A 530 -15.53 21.09 8.58
CA LYS A 530 -16.39 20.19 9.38
C LYS A 530 -16.71 18.89 8.64
N ASN A 531 -16.78 17.79 9.39
CA ASN A 531 -17.19 16.47 8.89
C ASN A 531 -16.44 16.04 7.61
N ILE A 532 -15.11 15.95 7.70
CA ILE A 532 -14.29 15.60 6.54
C ILE A 532 -14.44 14.13 6.19
N GLU A 533 -14.65 13.84 4.92
CA GLU A 533 -14.65 12.50 4.35
C GLU A 533 -13.48 12.30 3.39
N ILE A 534 -12.79 11.17 3.51
CA ILE A 534 -11.65 10.79 2.67
C ILE A 534 -11.85 9.36 2.18
N ASP A 535 -12.20 9.25 0.90
CA ASP A 535 -12.24 8.00 0.14
C ASP A 535 -10.87 7.79 -0.54
N ALA A 536 -9.93 7.15 0.17
CA ALA A 536 -8.58 6.87 -0.35
C ALA A 536 -7.84 5.80 0.46
N ALA A 537 -6.92 5.11 -0.20
CA ALA A 537 -5.80 4.47 0.48
C ALA A 537 -4.73 5.52 0.80
N VAL A 538 -4.37 5.65 2.07
CA VAL A 538 -3.47 6.66 2.59
C VAL A 538 -2.18 5.99 3.07
N ALA A 539 -1.03 6.52 2.68
CA ALA A 539 0.27 6.09 3.18
C ALA A 539 1.14 7.28 3.58
N SER A 540 1.82 7.16 4.72
CA SER A 540 2.89 8.07 5.11
C SER A 540 4.18 7.30 5.45
N ASN A 541 5.20 7.45 4.59
CA ASN A 541 6.42 6.65 4.59
C ASN A 541 7.23 6.71 5.88
N LEU A 542 7.80 7.89 6.20
CA LEU A 542 8.55 8.15 7.43
C LEU A 542 7.74 8.96 8.45
N GLY A 543 6.45 9.14 8.14
CA GLY A 543 5.64 10.17 8.73
C GLY A 543 4.42 9.65 9.46
N THR A 544 3.38 10.47 9.44
CA THR A 544 2.15 10.22 10.16
C THR A 544 0.92 10.55 9.34
N PHE A 545 -0.19 9.87 9.63
CA PHE A 545 -1.52 10.36 9.28
C PHE A 545 -2.14 11.07 10.49
N ASN A 546 -2.26 12.39 10.44
CA ASN A 546 -2.74 13.20 11.57
C ASN A 546 -3.75 14.27 11.17
N VAL A 547 -4.32 14.95 12.17
CA VAL A 547 -5.01 16.23 11.98
C VAL A 547 -4.08 17.34 12.45
N GLN A 548 -3.86 18.35 11.61
CA GLN A 548 -3.11 19.53 11.99
C GLN A 548 -3.78 20.19 13.21
N ASN A 549 -3.01 20.71 14.17
CA ASN A 549 -3.59 21.45 15.31
C ASN A 549 -4.71 20.68 16.07
N TYR A 550 -4.62 19.34 16.14
CA TYR A 550 -5.71 18.50 16.70
C TYR A 550 -6.09 18.84 18.16
N GLN A 551 -5.22 19.55 18.89
CA GLN A 551 -5.41 20.00 20.27
C GLN A 551 -6.13 21.35 20.40
N TYR A 552 -6.37 22.02 19.29
CA TYR A 552 -6.84 23.41 19.26
C TYR A 552 -8.17 23.54 18.51
N GLY A 553 -8.84 24.65 18.74
CA GLY A 553 -10.13 24.98 18.14
C GLY A 553 -11.30 24.26 18.79
N SER A 554 -12.32 23.97 17.97
CA SER A 554 -13.60 23.40 18.38
C SER A 554 -13.74 21.93 17.96
N ASN A 555 -14.85 21.30 18.37
CA ASN A 555 -15.26 20.00 17.85
C ASN A 555 -15.72 20.15 16.39
N LEU A 556 -15.02 19.50 15.47
CA LEU A 556 -15.25 19.56 14.02
C LEU A 556 -16.17 18.44 13.51
N GLY A 557 -16.67 17.58 14.40
CA GLY A 557 -17.54 16.46 14.05
C GLY A 557 -16.72 15.20 13.78
N THR A 558 -16.94 14.56 12.64
CA THR A 558 -16.37 13.25 12.32
C THR A 558 -15.37 13.30 11.17
N LEU A 559 -14.26 12.58 11.28
CA LEU A 559 -13.34 12.29 10.20
C LEU A 559 -13.66 10.89 9.68
N THR A 560 -14.34 10.84 8.54
CA THR A 560 -14.72 9.62 7.86
C THR A 560 -13.60 9.20 6.93
N ILE A 561 -13.10 7.99 7.11
CA ILE A 561 -12.15 7.36 6.18
C ILE A 561 -12.82 6.14 5.58
N TYR A 562 -12.85 6.05 4.26
CA TYR A 562 -13.19 4.83 3.55
C TYR A 562 -11.99 4.42 2.70
N GLY A 563 -11.23 3.42 3.17
CA GLY A 563 -9.99 3.03 2.53
C GLY A 563 -9.02 2.33 3.48
N SER A 564 -7.76 2.72 3.43
CA SER A 564 -6.69 2.19 4.30
C SER A 564 -5.79 3.32 4.78
N ILE A 565 -5.13 3.13 5.92
CA ILE A 565 -4.15 4.06 6.47
C ILE A 565 -2.89 3.27 6.79
N ALA A 566 -1.78 3.67 6.20
CA ALA A 566 -0.45 3.16 6.50
C ALA A 566 0.43 4.32 6.99
N GLN A 567 1.08 4.18 8.13
CA GLN A 567 1.91 5.25 8.68
C GLN A 567 3.10 4.71 9.47
N GLN A 568 4.19 5.47 9.53
CA GLN A 568 5.32 5.13 10.39
C GLN A 568 4.99 5.41 11.85
N PHE A 569 4.38 6.56 12.11
CA PHE A 569 4.01 7.02 13.44
C PHE A 569 2.51 7.28 13.49
N ARG A 570 1.87 6.82 14.56
CA ARG A 570 0.46 7.08 14.79
C ARG A 570 0.19 8.56 15.01
N GLY A 571 -0.66 9.14 14.17
CA GLY A 571 -1.09 10.52 14.32
C GLY A 571 -2.34 10.69 15.17
N ALA A 572 -2.35 11.77 15.95
CA ALA A 572 -3.53 12.20 16.69
C ALA A 572 -4.49 12.97 15.79
N VAL A 573 -5.80 12.73 15.98
CA VAL A 573 -6.88 13.37 15.20
C VAL A 573 -7.90 14.12 16.07
N ARG A 574 -7.78 13.96 17.39
CA ARG A 574 -8.71 14.48 18.39
C ARG A 574 -8.01 14.68 19.72
N SER A 575 -8.45 15.66 20.50
CA SER A 575 -8.17 15.72 21.93
C SER A 575 -9.46 15.71 22.74
N GLN A 576 -9.38 15.12 23.92
CA GLN A 576 -10.41 15.17 24.95
C GLN A 576 -9.78 15.67 26.25
N TYR A 577 -10.37 16.71 26.82
CA TYR A 577 -9.90 17.33 28.06
C TYR A 577 -10.79 16.94 29.24
N THR A 578 -10.24 17.03 30.46
CA THR A 578 -10.95 16.67 31.71
C THR A 578 -12.25 17.45 31.92
N ASN A 579 -12.34 18.67 31.40
CA ASN A 579 -13.54 19.49 31.46
C ASN A 579 -14.61 19.13 30.41
N GLY A 580 -14.43 18.04 29.67
CA GLY A 580 -15.35 17.60 28.62
C GLY A 580 -15.18 18.30 27.27
N LEU A 581 -14.20 19.21 27.13
CA LEU A 581 -13.89 19.82 25.84
C LEU A 581 -13.35 18.77 24.87
N LEU A 582 -13.84 18.85 23.63
CA LEU A 582 -13.45 18.01 22.51
C LEU A 582 -12.98 18.91 21.36
N THR A 583 -11.83 18.58 20.77
CA THR A 583 -11.26 19.33 19.64
C THR A 583 -11.04 18.42 18.45
N ALA A 584 -11.04 18.98 17.24
CA ALA A 584 -10.87 18.27 15.98
C ALA A 584 -11.95 17.17 15.78
N TYR A 585 -11.59 15.95 15.37
CA TYR A 585 -12.58 15.01 14.81
C TYR A 585 -12.69 13.70 15.60
N ALA A 586 -13.92 13.22 15.79
CA ALA A 586 -14.18 11.82 16.11
C ALA A 586 -13.81 10.91 14.91
N LYS A 587 -13.38 9.67 15.16
CA LYS A 587 -12.99 8.72 14.11
C LYS A 587 -14.20 7.94 13.60
N ALA A 588 -14.36 7.85 12.28
CA ALA A 588 -15.22 6.87 11.63
C ALA A 588 -14.43 6.20 10.50
N TYR A 589 -13.65 5.16 10.85
CA TYR A 589 -12.75 4.51 9.90
C TYR A 589 -13.37 3.21 9.41
N GLY A 590 -13.65 3.15 8.11
CA GLY A 590 -14.18 1.98 7.42
C GLY A 590 -13.22 1.52 6.33
N TYR A 591 -13.10 0.20 6.19
CA TYR A 591 -12.22 -0.39 5.20
C TYR A 591 -12.88 -0.49 3.84
N ASP A 592 -12.17 -0.03 2.81
CA ASP A 592 -12.56 -0.34 1.44
C ASP A 592 -12.18 -1.78 1.11
N THR A 593 -13.17 -2.67 1.08
CA THR A 593 -12.96 -4.10 0.85
C THR A 593 -12.33 -4.41 -0.51
N ARG A 594 -12.45 -3.51 -1.48
CA ARG A 594 -11.81 -3.65 -2.81
C ARG A 594 -10.28 -3.67 -2.69
N LEU A 595 -9.71 -3.08 -1.63
CA LEU A 595 -8.28 -3.02 -1.39
C LEU A 595 -7.62 -4.39 -1.13
N LYS A 596 -8.43 -5.42 -0.82
CA LYS A 596 -7.98 -6.82 -0.74
C LYS A 596 -7.55 -7.37 -2.09
N THR A 597 -8.18 -6.90 -3.17
CA THR A 597 -7.99 -7.45 -4.52
C THR A 597 -7.35 -6.45 -5.49
N SER A 598 -7.47 -5.14 -5.22
CA SER A 598 -6.98 -4.07 -6.08
C SER A 598 -6.32 -2.97 -5.26
N ALA A 599 -5.07 -2.59 -5.55
CA ALA A 599 -4.45 -1.40 -4.94
C ALA A 599 -4.67 -0.18 -5.84
N PRO A 600 -4.57 1.05 -5.31
CA PRO A 600 -4.38 2.20 -6.17
C PRO A 600 -3.14 2.00 -7.06
N PRO A 601 -3.17 2.51 -8.30
CA PRO A 601 -2.06 2.36 -9.24
C PRO A 601 -0.77 2.95 -8.69
N LYS A 602 0.34 2.22 -8.82
CA LYS A 602 1.66 2.68 -8.37
C LYS A 602 1.70 3.13 -6.90
N PHE A 603 0.85 2.54 -6.07
CA PHE A 603 0.80 2.84 -4.64
C PHE A 603 2.04 2.30 -3.91
N LEU A 604 2.30 2.86 -2.73
CA LEU A 604 3.43 2.49 -1.91
C LEU A 604 3.35 1.02 -1.45
N GLN A 605 4.46 0.29 -1.56
CA GLN A 605 4.58 -1.10 -1.14
C GLN A 605 5.62 -1.26 0.00
N PRO A 606 5.45 -2.24 0.91
CA PRO A 606 6.42 -2.56 1.96
C PRO A 606 7.79 -3.00 1.42
N VAL A 607 8.85 -2.88 2.24
CA VAL A 607 10.23 -3.22 1.86
C VAL A 607 10.44 -4.73 1.65
N SER A 608 9.75 -5.55 2.44
CA SER A 608 9.64 -7.00 2.24
C SER A 608 8.16 -7.33 2.34
N THR A 609 7.64 -8.03 1.33
CA THR A 609 6.23 -8.43 1.31
C THR A 609 6.13 -9.94 1.37
N THR A 610 5.39 -10.48 2.34
CA THR A 610 4.97 -11.87 2.27
C THR A 610 3.87 -11.97 1.22
N TYR A 611 4.08 -12.67 0.11
CA TYR A 611 3.06 -12.76 -0.93
C TYR A 611 1.97 -13.75 -0.53
N GLY A 612 0.73 -13.27 -0.40
CA GLY A 612 -0.46 -14.07 -0.17
C GLY A 612 -1.16 -14.44 -1.48
N VAL A 613 -1.91 -15.55 -1.46
CA VAL A 613 -2.80 -15.98 -2.56
C VAL A 613 -4.13 -15.23 -2.42
N THR A 614 -4.48 -14.43 -3.42
CA THR A 614 -5.72 -13.63 -3.47
C THR A 614 -6.85 -14.34 -4.21
N THR A 615 -6.52 -15.15 -5.21
CA THR A 615 -7.44 -16.09 -5.85
C THR A 615 -6.69 -17.38 -6.17
N GLU A 616 -7.41 -18.50 -6.13
CA GLU A 616 -6.88 -19.80 -6.50
C GLU A 616 -7.93 -20.56 -7.31
N THR A 617 -7.53 -21.11 -8.43
CA THR A 617 -8.39 -21.98 -9.24
C THR A 617 -7.56 -23.07 -9.88
N GLU A 618 -8.03 -24.30 -9.76
CA GLU A 618 -7.46 -25.42 -10.49
C GLU A 618 -7.88 -25.34 -11.96
N SER A 619 -6.92 -25.51 -12.88
CA SER A 619 -7.16 -25.39 -14.32
C SER A 619 -6.84 -26.68 -15.05
N ALA A 620 -7.27 -26.75 -16.32
CA ALA A 620 -6.77 -27.76 -17.24
C ALA A 620 -5.23 -27.71 -17.29
N THR A 621 -4.60 -28.88 -17.42
CA THR A 621 -3.14 -29.02 -17.39
C THR A 621 -2.50 -28.14 -18.48
N ALA A 622 -1.67 -27.18 -18.07
CA ALA A 622 -0.96 -26.29 -18.99
C ALA A 622 0.22 -26.98 -19.69
N PHE A 623 0.86 -27.93 -19.02
CA PHE A 623 1.96 -28.73 -19.57
C PHE A 623 1.71 -30.23 -19.42
N ARG A 624 2.16 -31.00 -20.42
CA ARG A 624 2.33 -32.45 -20.31
C ARG A 624 3.62 -32.80 -19.55
N ALA A 625 3.77 -34.06 -19.17
CA ALA A 625 4.94 -34.53 -18.42
C ALA A 625 6.28 -34.41 -19.19
N ASP A 626 6.25 -34.37 -20.53
CA ASP A 626 7.40 -34.11 -21.40
C ASP A 626 7.74 -32.60 -21.53
N GLY A 627 6.93 -31.75 -20.90
CA GLY A 627 7.08 -30.30 -20.94
C GLY A 627 6.44 -29.62 -22.15
N THR A 628 5.70 -30.35 -23.00
CA THR A 628 4.96 -29.74 -24.11
C THR A 628 3.78 -28.89 -23.57
N PRO A 629 3.63 -27.63 -24.02
CA PRO A 629 2.44 -26.83 -23.72
C PRO A 629 1.20 -27.46 -24.34
N THR A 630 0.06 -27.44 -23.64
CA THR A 630 -1.20 -28.00 -24.14
C THR A 630 -2.03 -27.01 -24.96
N GLY A 631 -1.64 -25.73 -24.98
CA GLY A 631 -2.40 -24.65 -25.63
C GLY A 631 -3.68 -24.25 -24.90
N LYS A 632 -3.84 -24.68 -23.64
CA LYS A 632 -4.98 -24.35 -22.78
C LYS A 632 -4.64 -23.31 -21.72
#